data_AF-A0A1C2GGL5-F1
#
_entry.id   AF-A0A1C2GGL5-F1
#
_cell.length_a   1.000
_cell.length_b   1.000
_cell.length_c   1.000
_cell.angle_alpha   90.00
_cell.angle_beta   90.00
_cell.angle_gamma   90.00
#
_symmetry.space_group_name_H-M   'P 1'
#
loop_
_entity.id
_entity.type
_entity.pdbx_description
1 polymer ?
#
loop_
_entity_poly.entity_id
_entity_poly.type
_entity_poly.pdbx_seq_one_letter_code
_entity_poly.pdbx_strand_id
1 'polypeptide(L)'
;MFDIFLSHSYLDKEEVWGLYFDLKRKGYNVYVDWIVDPHLDRSNVTKESAQLVKTRMKNSKSLLLAVSYNASVSKWMPWELGFVDGNTDKCAIVPVSEGDVNRASFKGVEYLALYPFVTKDSLLGTENLIIVESPSTYVSMYDWIKSNAKPTFKSRSIF
;
A
#
# COMPACT_ATOMS: atom_id res chain seq x y z
N MET A 1 -3.83 16.85 -2.78
CA MET A 1 -4.29 15.76 -1.90
C MET A 1 -4.14 14.45 -2.67
N PHE A 2 -3.56 13.43 -2.05
CA PHE A 2 -3.36 12.12 -2.65
C PHE A 2 -4.45 11.17 -2.18
N ASP A 3 -4.83 10.24 -3.05
CA ASP A 3 -5.63 9.10 -2.64
C ASP A 3 -4.74 8.08 -1.90
N ILE A 4 -3.53 7.84 -2.41
CA ILE A 4 -2.65 6.77 -1.93
C ILE A 4 -1.26 7.32 -1.63
N PHE A 5 -0.75 7.05 -0.43
CA PHE A 5 0.67 7.08 -0.12
C PHE A 5 1.25 5.67 -0.38
N LEU A 6 2.13 5.53 -1.38
CA LEU A 6 2.70 4.23 -1.73
C LEU A 6 4.06 4.04 -1.03
N SER A 7 4.01 3.46 0.17
CA SER A 7 5.17 3.17 1.01
C SER A 7 5.89 1.91 0.51
N HIS A 8 7.21 1.99 0.34
CA HIS A 8 7.99 0.93 -0.29
C HIS A 8 9.48 1.03 0.07
N SER A 9 10.21 -0.08 -0.05
CA SER A 9 11.67 -0.06 -0.03
C SER A 9 12.20 0.52 -1.34
N TYR A 10 13.26 1.34 -1.29
CA TYR A 10 13.89 1.84 -2.52
C TYR A 10 14.47 0.72 -3.40
N LEU A 11 14.74 -0.44 -2.81
CA LEU A 11 15.22 -1.61 -3.54
C LEU A 11 14.17 -2.18 -4.49
N ASP A 12 12.88 -1.98 -4.20
CA ASP A 12 11.74 -2.46 -5.01
C ASP A 12 11.26 -1.38 -6.01
N LYS A 13 12.11 -0.42 -6.38
CA LYS A 13 11.69 0.77 -7.16
C LYS A 13 11.12 0.41 -8.54
N GLU A 14 11.57 -0.69 -9.16
CA GLU A 14 11.14 -1.07 -10.51
C GLU A 14 9.72 -1.66 -10.48
N GLU A 15 9.45 -2.54 -9.53
CA GLU A 15 8.13 -3.12 -9.30
C GLU A 15 7.14 -2.04 -8.83
N VAL A 16 7.58 -1.15 -7.94
CA VAL A 16 6.80 -0.01 -7.46
C VAL A 16 6.46 0.95 -8.60
N TRP A 17 7.35 1.13 -9.58
CA TRP A 17 7.09 1.96 -10.74
C TRP A 17 5.97 1.39 -11.62
N GLY A 18 5.96 0.07 -11.84
CA GLY A 18 4.86 -0.62 -12.52
C GLY A 18 3.53 -0.44 -11.78
N LEU A 19 3.52 -0.69 -10.47
CA LEU A 19 2.34 -0.50 -9.62
C LEU A 19 1.84 0.95 -9.63
N TYR A 20 2.75 1.93 -9.55
CA TYR A 20 2.43 3.34 -9.62
C TYR A 20 1.68 3.67 -10.92
N PHE A 21 2.18 3.22 -12.07
CA PHE A 21 1.53 3.45 -13.36
C PHE A 21 0.14 2.81 -13.45
N ASP A 22 -0.01 1.59 -12.94
CA ASP A 22 -1.28 0.88 -12.95
C ASP A 22 -2.33 1.60 -12.09
N LEU A 23 -1.95 2.08 -10.91
CA LEU A 23 -2.81 2.88 -10.04
C LEU A 23 -3.17 4.23 -10.67
N LYS A 24 -2.20 4.92 -11.30
CA LYS A 24 -2.45 6.16 -12.04
C LYS A 24 -3.42 5.95 -13.21
N ARG A 25 -3.27 4.86 -13.98
CA ARG A 25 -4.16 4.50 -15.10
C ARG A 25 -5.59 4.19 -14.64
N LYS A 26 -5.75 3.71 -13.41
CA LYS A 26 -7.06 3.51 -12.74
C LYS A 26 -7.66 4.80 -12.16
N GLY A 27 -7.00 5.95 -12.33
CA GLY A 27 -7.52 7.25 -11.93
C GLY A 27 -7.18 7.68 -10.50
N TYR A 28 -6.25 7.00 -9.81
CA TYR A 28 -5.83 7.41 -8.47
C TYR A 28 -4.79 8.54 -8.50
N ASN A 29 -4.82 9.41 -7.49
CA ASN A 29 -3.72 10.31 -7.18
C ASN A 29 -2.76 9.61 -6.22
N VAL A 30 -1.61 9.18 -6.72
CA VAL A 30 -0.63 8.38 -5.97
C VAL A 30 0.59 9.23 -5.63
N TYR A 31 1.03 9.15 -4.39
CA TYR A 31 2.30 9.72 -3.93
C TYR A 31 3.36 8.62 -3.84
N VAL A 32 4.49 8.89 -4.48
CA VAL A 32 5.75 8.14 -4.34
C VAL A 32 6.83 9.22 -4.20
N ASP A 33 7.58 9.18 -3.11
CA ASP A 33 8.55 10.21 -2.75
C ASP A 33 9.60 10.50 -3.84
N TRP A 34 10.24 9.50 -4.44
CA TRP A 34 11.26 9.72 -5.46
C TRP A 34 10.69 10.16 -6.81
N ILE A 35 9.37 10.06 -7.01
CA ILE A 35 8.67 10.56 -8.20
C ILE A 35 8.21 12.00 -7.97
N VAL A 36 7.55 12.24 -6.83
CA VAL A 36 6.87 13.52 -6.55
C VAL A 36 7.82 14.54 -5.93
N ASP A 37 8.74 14.08 -5.09
CA ASP A 37 9.72 14.90 -4.38
C ASP A 37 11.15 14.37 -4.65
N PRO A 38 11.64 14.38 -5.90
CA PRO A 38 12.92 13.78 -6.31
C PRO A 38 14.16 14.43 -5.68
N HIS A 39 13.98 15.58 -5.02
CA HIS A 39 15.00 16.28 -4.25
C HIS A 39 15.23 15.67 -2.86
N LEU A 40 14.38 14.74 -2.41
CA LEU A 40 14.55 14.03 -1.16
C LEU A 40 15.70 13.03 -1.25
N ASP A 41 16.79 13.34 -0.56
CA ASP A 41 17.89 12.40 -0.37
C ASP A 41 17.58 11.41 0.76
N ARG A 42 17.28 10.16 0.38
CA ARG A 42 17.02 9.07 1.32
C ARG A 42 18.25 8.63 2.11
N SER A 43 19.45 8.97 1.64
CA SER A 43 20.71 8.66 2.33
C SER A 43 21.08 9.70 3.38
N ASN A 44 20.52 10.91 3.27
CA ASN A 44 20.75 12.02 4.19
C ASN A 44 19.43 12.65 4.63
N VAL A 45 18.81 12.05 5.63
CA VAL A 45 17.50 12.50 6.14
C VAL A 45 17.70 13.60 7.17
N THR A 46 17.13 14.77 6.90
CA THR A 46 17.05 15.90 7.83
C THR A 46 15.66 16.00 8.47
N LYS A 47 15.51 16.89 9.45
CA LYS A 47 14.21 17.18 10.08
C LYS A 47 13.21 17.73 9.06
N GLU A 48 13.68 18.54 8.12
CA GLU A 48 12.88 19.18 7.07
C GLU A 48 12.35 18.13 6.09
N SER A 49 13.19 17.20 5.64
CA SER A 49 12.75 16.11 4.76
C SER A 49 11.75 15.18 5.45
N ALA A 50 12.00 14.81 6.71
CA ALA A 50 11.04 14.04 7.51
C ALA A 50 9.70 14.78 7.70
N GLN A 51 9.73 16.10 7.90
CA GLN A 51 8.53 16.92 8.03
C GLN A 51 7.75 17.03 6.71
N LEU A 52 8.45 17.05 5.57
CA LEU A 52 7.81 16.98 4.25
C LEU A 52 7.09 15.65 4.07
N VAL A 53 7.75 14.51 4.30
CA VAL A 53 7.12 13.18 4.20
C VAL A 53 5.92 13.07 5.13
N LYS A 54 6.04 13.54 6.38
CA LYS A 54 4.91 13.61 7.33
C LYS A 54 3.74 14.42 6.79
N THR A 55 4.01 15.53 6.10
CA THR A 55 2.98 16.36 5.47
C THR A 55 2.34 15.64 4.29
N ARG A 56 3.09 14.87 3.50
CA ARG A 56 2.57 14.05 2.40
C ARG A 56 1.67 12.92 2.91
N MET A 57 2.05 12.26 3.99
CA MET A 57 1.21 11.27 4.68
C MET A 57 -0.11 11.86 5.17
N LYS A 58 -0.08 13.02 5.86
CA LYS A 58 -1.30 13.73 6.29
C LYS A 58 -2.22 14.13 5.13
N ASN A 59 -1.65 14.37 3.96
CA ASN A 59 -2.37 14.75 2.75
C ASN A 59 -2.77 13.55 1.87
N SER A 60 -2.69 12.33 2.40
CA SER A 60 -3.06 11.10 1.72
C SER A 60 -4.25 10.43 2.42
N LYS A 61 -5.18 9.85 1.65
CA LYS A 61 -6.39 9.21 2.20
C LYS A 61 -6.14 7.79 2.72
N SER A 62 -5.14 7.10 2.18
CA SER A 62 -4.76 5.74 2.54
C SER A 62 -3.27 5.53 2.32
N LEU A 63 -2.72 4.46 2.90
CA LEU A 63 -1.39 3.94 2.62
C LEU A 63 -1.47 2.55 2.00
N LEU A 64 -0.71 2.35 0.93
CA LEU A 64 -0.41 1.03 0.40
C LEU A 64 1.03 0.70 0.72
N LEU A 65 1.24 -0.39 1.43
CA LEU A 65 2.55 -0.91 1.79
C LEU A 65 2.98 -1.92 0.72
N ALA A 66 3.78 -1.49 -0.25
CA ALA A 66 4.33 -2.37 -1.27
C ALA A 66 5.47 -3.20 -0.66
N VAL A 67 5.30 -4.53 -0.64
CA VAL A 67 6.23 -5.47 -0.01
C VAL A 67 6.66 -6.57 -0.99
N SER A 68 7.95 -6.85 -1.04
CA SER A 68 8.55 -8.00 -1.71
C SER A 68 8.92 -9.10 -0.70
N TYR A 69 9.24 -10.31 -1.17
CA TYR A 69 9.75 -11.42 -0.33
C TYR A 69 11.04 -11.03 0.43
N ASN A 70 11.86 -10.16 -0.16
CA ASN A 70 13.10 -9.64 0.40
C ASN A 70 12.86 -8.52 1.43
N ALA A 71 11.75 -8.56 2.18
CA ALA A 71 11.35 -7.52 3.13
C ALA A 71 12.35 -7.37 4.30
N SER A 72 13.57 -6.92 3.98
CA SER A 72 14.36 -6.04 4.82
C SER A 72 13.55 -4.76 4.90
N VAL A 73 12.61 -4.75 5.85
CA VAL A 73 11.68 -3.64 6.03
C VAL A 73 12.49 -2.37 6.20
N SER A 74 12.37 -1.45 5.22
CA SER A 74 12.98 -0.14 5.28
C SER A 74 12.67 0.49 6.64
N LYS A 75 13.64 1.16 7.27
CA LYS A 75 13.42 1.85 8.56
C LYS A 75 12.26 2.86 8.49
N TRP A 76 11.95 3.36 7.29
CA TRP A 76 10.87 4.30 7.03
C TRP A 76 9.49 3.65 7.02
N MET A 77 9.37 2.45 6.46
CA MET A 77 8.07 1.81 6.21
C MET A 77 7.25 1.60 7.50
N PRO A 78 7.79 1.11 8.63
CA PRO A 78 7.04 0.99 9.89
C PRO A 78 6.60 2.34 10.45
N TRP A 79 7.44 3.37 10.31
CA TRP A 79 7.11 4.72 10.74
C TRP A 79 5.98 5.32 9.91
N GLU A 80 6.04 5.16 8.59
CA GLU A 80 5.01 5.62 7.66
C GLU A 80 3.68 4.89 7.90
N LEU A 81 3.74 3.56 8.01
CA LEU A 81 2.60 2.71 8.31
C LEU A 81 1.92 3.13 9.61
N GLY A 82 2.67 3.18 10.72
CA GLY A 82 2.10 3.55 12.02
C GLY A 82 1.53 4.97 12.06
N PHE A 83 2.15 5.91 11.34
CA PHE A 83 1.63 7.28 11.25
C PHE A 83 0.31 7.36 10.49
N VAL A 84 0.19 6.68 9.35
CA VAL A 84 -1.04 6.70 8.54
C VAL A 84 -2.14 5.86 9.17
N ASP A 85 -1.80 4.70 9.73
CA ASP A 85 -2.71 3.81 10.44
C ASP A 85 -3.41 4.55 11.60
N GLY A 86 -2.62 5.20 12.47
CA GLY A 86 -3.14 6.00 13.58
C GLY A 86 -3.95 7.24 13.18
N ASN A 87 -3.93 7.65 11.90
CA ASN A 87 -4.67 8.82 11.41
C ASN A 87 -5.89 8.47 10.53
N THR A 88 -5.86 7.34 9.82
CA THR A 88 -6.87 7.00 8.80
C THR A 88 -7.46 5.60 8.90
N ASP A 89 -6.79 4.65 9.58
CA ASP A 89 -7.16 3.22 9.60
C ASP A 89 -7.29 2.61 8.17
N LYS A 90 -6.62 3.22 7.18
CA LYS A 90 -6.68 2.83 5.77
C LYS A 90 -5.32 2.43 5.25
N CYS A 91 -4.81 1.34 5.78
CA CYS A 91 -3.56 0.73 5.36
C CYS A 91 -3.83 -0.65 4.76
N ALA A 92 -3.21 -0.95 3.63
CA ALA A 92 -3.29 -2.27 2.99
C ALA A 92 -1.94 -2.67 2.41
N ILE A 93 -1.69 -3.98 2.34
CA ILE A 93 -0.45 -4.57 1.83
C ILE A 93 -0.60 -4.88 0.35
N VAL A 94 0.37 -4.48 -0.47
CA VAL A 94 0.44 -4.82 -1.89
C VAL A 94 1.69 -5.69 -2.12
N PRO A 95 1.54 -6.99 -2.37
CA PRO A 95 2.66 -7.81 -2.83
C PRO A 95 3.18 -7.30 -4.17
N VAL A 96 4.50 -7.05 -4.29
CA VAL A 96 5.12 -6.55 -5.54
C VAL A 96 6.16 -7.49 -6.15
N SER A 97 6.61 -8.54 -5.46
CA SER A 97 7.55 -9.53 -6.02
C SER A 97 6.87 -10.74 -6.67
N GLU A 98 7.54 -11.31 -7.67
CA GLU A 98 7.22 -12.63 -8.24
C GLU A 98 7.49 -13.75 -7.21
N GLY A 99 6.50 -14.03 -6.38
CA GLY A 99 6.53 -15.08 -5.37
C GLY A 99 5.35 -14.90 -4.42
N ASP A 100 4.80 -16.00 -3.91
CA ASP A 100 3.67 -15.98 -2.99
C ASP A 100 4.07 -15.30 -1.66
N VAL A 101 3.97 -13.96 -1.61
CA VAL A 101 3.95 -13.22 -0.35
C VAL A 101 2.63 -13.57 0.33
N ASN A 102 2.66 -14.61 1.16
CA ASN A 102 1.54 -15.00 1.98
C ASN A 102 1.71 -14.43 3.39
N ARG A 103 0.65 -14.48 4.21
CA ARG A 103 0.69 -13.99 5.59
C ARG A 103 1.78 -14.67 6.44
N ALA A 104 2.24 -15.87 6.07
CA ALA A 104 3.29 -16.59 6.76
C ALA A 104 4.71 -16.15 6.35
N SER A 105 4.86 -15.34 5.29
CA SER A 105 6.13 -14.79 4.83
C SER A 105 6.68 -13.65 5.72
N PHE A 106 5.89 -13.13 6.66
CA PHE A 106 6.23 -11.96 7.50
C PHE A 106 6.95 -12.28 8.81
N LYS A 107 7.96 -13.16 8.77
CA LYS A 107 8.74 -13.48 9.98
C LYS A 107 9.47 -12.23 10.49
N GLY A 108 9.25 -11.83 11.74
CA GLY A 108 9.85 -10.66 12.38
C GLY A 108 9.10 -9.33 12.18
N VAL A 109 7.97 -9.34 11.45
CA VAL A 109 7.05 -8.20 11.31
C VAL A 109 5.59 -8.68 11.34
N GLU A 110 5.27 -9.50 12.34
CA GLU A 110 3.98 -10.17 12.51
C GLU A 110 2.79 -9.20 12.60
N TYR A 111 3.04 -7.95 13.02
CA TYR A 111 2.03 -6.89 13.05
C TYR A 111 1.45 -6.58 11.65
N LEU A 112 2.16 -6.91 10.57
CA LEU A 112 1.63 -6.76 9.22
C LEU A 112 0.40 -7.65 8.96
N ALA A 113 0.21 -8.72 9.73
CA ALA A 113 -0.97 -9.58 9.62
C ALA A 113 -2.29 -8.89 10.01
N LEU A 114 -2.22 -7.70 10.63
CA LEU A 114 -3.39 -6.88 10.96
C LEU A 114 -4.03 -6.23 9.71
N TYR A 115 -3.27 -6.08 8.63
CA TYR A 115 -3.71 -5.31 7.47
C TYR A 115 -4.24 -6.23 6.35
N PRO A 116 -5.28 -5.79 5.62
CA PRO A 116 -5.76 -6.51 4.44
C PRO A 116 -4.78 -6.43 3.28
N PHE A 117 -4.96 -7.30 2.29
CA PHE A 117 -4.15 -7.35 1.09
C PHE A 117 -4.88 -6.73 -0.11
N VAL A 118 -4.12 -6.14 -1.01
CA VAL A 118 -4.60 -5.74 -2.34
C VAL A 118 -4.32 -6.88 -3.31
N THR A 119 -5.33 -7.29 -4.08
CA THR A 119 -5.18 -8.25 -5.17
C THR A 119 -6.08 -7.88 -6.35
N LYS A 120 -5.88 -8.55 -7.49
CA LYS A 120 -6.77 -8.44 -8.65
C LYS A 120 -8.04 -9.25 -8.40
N ASP A 121 -9.18 -8.72 -8.86
CA ASP A 121 -10.45 -9.44 -8.84
C ASP A 121 -10.46 -10.54 -9.92
N SER A 122 -10.19 -11.77 -9.51
CA SER A 122 -10.20 -12.96 -10.35
C SER A 122 -11.62 -13.38 -10.79
N LEU A 123 -12.68 -12.93 -10.11
CA LEU A 123 -14.04 -13.46 -10.29
C LEU A 123 -14.79 -12.85 -11.46
N LEU A 124 -14.46 -11.61 -11.82
CA LEU A 124 -15.14 -10.85 -12.87
C LEU A 124 -14.32 -10.76 -14.17
N GLY A 125 -13.12 -11.35 -14.22
CA GLY A 125 -12.20 -11.23 -15.35
C GLY A 125 -11.79 -9.77 -15.63
N THR A 126 -12.03 -8.88 -14.66
CA THR A 126 -11.68 -7.46 -14.73
C THR A 126 -10.33 -7.24 -14.09
N GLU A 127 -9.53 -6.32 -14.64
CA GLU A 127 -8.30 -5.83 -13.99
C GLU A 127 -8.58 -4.97 -12.71
N ASN A 128 -9.75 -5.10 -12.10
CA ASN A 128 -10.11 -4.34 -10.91
C ASN A 128 -9.31 -4.82 -9.70
N LEU A 129 -9.02 -3.89 -8.79
CA LEU A 129 -8.31 -4.17 -7.55
C LEU A 129 -9.32 -4.26 -6.40
N ILE A 130 -9.10 -5.22 -5.50
CA ILE A 130 -9.92 -5.46 -4.32
C ILE A 130 -9.04 -5.49 -3.06
N ILE A 131 -9.62 -5.08 -1.94
CA ILE A 131 -9.03 -5.17 -0.60
C ILE A 131 -9.61 -6.41 0.09
N VAL A 132 -8.73 -7.30 0.56
CA VAL A 132 -9.07 -8.65 1.01
C VAL A 132 -8.61 -8.88 2.45
N GLU A 133 -9.55 -9.12 3.35
CA GLU A 133 -9.29 -9.60 4.71
C GLU A 133 -9.32 -11.12 4.80
N SER A 134 -10.16 -11.77 4.01
CA SER A 134 -10.23 -13.23 3.87
C SER A 134 -10.84 -13.61 2.51
N PRO A 135 -10.77 -14.88 2.07
CA PRO A 135 -11.34 -15.32 0.78
C PRO A 135 -12.80 -14.90 0.54
N SER A 136 -13.59 -14.79 1.60
CA SER A 136 -14.99 -14.36 1.53
C SER A 136 -15.24 -12.95 2.06
N THR A 137 -14.21 -12.21 2.52
CA THR A 137 -14.37 -10.86 3.08
C THR A 137 -13.51 -9.87 2.34
N TYR A 138 -14.13 -9.12 1.43
CA TYR A 138 -13.45 -8.18 0.55
C TYR A 138 -14.35 -7.00 0.15
N VAL A 139 -13.72 -5.98 -0.43
CA VAL A 139 -14.38 -4.79 -0.99
C VAL A 139 -13.59 -4.30 -2.22
N SER A 140 -14.25 -3.60 -3.14
CA SER A 140 -13.51 -2.94 -4.22
C SER A 140 -12.54 -1.90 -3.66
N MET A 141 -11.34 -1.81 -4.22
CA MET A 141 -10.36 -0.81 -3.80
C MET A 141 -10.88 0.61 -4.03
N TYR A 142 -11.70 0.80 -5.07
CA TYR A 142 -12.33 2.09 -5.34
C TYR A 142 -13.23 2.52 -4.19
N ASP A 143 -14.14 1.64 -3.74
CA ASP A 143 -15.06 1.96 -2.64
C ASP A 143 -14.32 2.11 -1.31
N TRP A 144 -13.28 1.29 -1.10
CA TRP A 144 -12.43 1.41 0.10
C TRP A 144 -11.76 2.78 0.18
N ILE A 145 -11.18 3.28 -0.93
CA ILE A 145 -10.49 4.58 -0.95
C ILE A 145 -11.47 5.75 -1.00
N LYS A 146 -12.47 5.71 -1.90
CA LYS A 146 -13.32 6.86 -2.25
C LYS A 146 -14.59 6.96 -1.41
N SER A 147 -15.14 5.83 -0.98
CA SER A 147 -16.42 5.73 -0.28
C SER A 147 -16.29 5.33 1.19
N ASN A 148 -15.06 5.13 1.68
CA ASN A 148 -14.77 4.62 3.04
C ASN A 148 -15.42 3.26 3.34
N ALA A 149 -15.73 2.46 2.32
CA ALA A 149 -16.31 1.14 2.52
C ALA A 149 -15.29 0.20 3.18
N LYS A 150 -15.75 -0.67 4.07
CA LYS A 150 -14.92 -1.71 4.69
C LYS A 150 -15.13 -3.05 3.96
N PRO A 151 -14.14 -3.97 3.99
CA PRO A 151 -14.34 -5.36 3.60
C PRO A 151 -15.59 -5.94 4.27
N THR A 152 -16.40 -6.68 3.51
CA THR A 152 -17.64 -7.31 4.01
C THR A 152 -17.73 -8.74 3.52
N PHE A 153 -18.42 -9.59 4.27
CA PHE A 153 -18.66 -10.96 3.86
C PHE A 153 -19.44 -11.02 2.54
N LYS A 154 -18.97 -11.84 1.61
CA LYS A 154 -19.58 -12.16 0.33
C LYS A 154 -19.79 -13.67 0.26
N SER A 155 -20.92 -14.09 -0.31
CA SER A 155 -21.24 -15.52 -0.49
C SER A 155 -20.28 -16.24 -1.44
N ARG A 156 -19.53 -15.51 -2.28
CA ARG A 156 -18.59 -16.05 -3.26
C ARG A 156 -17.15 -15.77 -2.84
N SER A 157 -16.34 -16.84 -2.76
CA SER A 157 -14.89 -16.80 -2.51
C SER A 157 -14.13 -16.33 -3.75
N ILE A 158 -13.06 -15.54 -3.55
CA ILE A 158 -12.14 -15.07 -4.61
C ILE A 158 -10.95 -16.03 -4.88
N PHE A 159 -10.84 -17.09 -4.08
CA PHE A 159 -9.93 -18.23 -4.25
C PHE A 159 -10.75 -19.53 -4.36
#